data_AF-A0A838K080-F1
#
_entry.id   AF-A0A838K080-F1
#
_cell.length_a   1.000
_cell.length_b   1.000
_cell.length_c   1.000
_cell.angle_alpha   90.00
_cell.angle_beta   90.00
_cell.angle_gamma   90.00
#
_symmetry.space_group_name_H-M   'P 1'
#
loop_
_entity.id
_entity.type
_entity.pdbx_description
1 polymer ?
#
loop_
_entity_poly.entity_id
_entity_poly.type
_entity_poly.pdbx_seq_one_letter_code
_entity_poly.pdbx_strand_id
1 'polypeptide(L)'
;MPNTVVADRKATFAEVLAHADDVRRLTTVHNLGAPRIRGDGTVVVHSDESGYRSVNRLSFEASQVVGAYVHVLTDDVPGAADTKPL
;
A
#
# COMPACT_ATOMS: atom_id res chain seq x y z
N MET A 1 -28.16 2.97 -12.54
CA MET A 1 -26.93 2.98 -11.73
C MET A 1 -25.79 3.36 -12.66
N PRO A 2 -25.12 4.50 -12.50
CA PRO A 2 -23.97 4.80 -13.34
C PRO A 2 -22.84 3.83 -12.95
N ASN A 3 -22.42 3.00 -13.91
CA ASN A 3 -21.18 2.22 -13.86
C ASN A 3 -20.01 3.20 -13.88
N THR A 4 -19.61 3.71 -12.72
CA THR A 4 -18.35 4.45 -12.62
C THR A 4 -17.23 3.40 -12.59
N VAL A 5 -16.71 3.05 -13.77
CA VAL A 5 -15.34 2.54 -13.85
C VAL A 5 -14.47 3.73 -13.44
N VAL A 6 -14.19 3.87 -12.15
CA VAL A 6 -13.03 4.63 -11.72
C VAL A 6 -11.88 3.84 -12.34
N ALA A 7 -11.22 4.41 -13.33
CA ALA A 7 -9.94 3.87 -13.73
C ALA A 7 -9.09 3.87 -12.46
N ASP A 8 -8.92 2.70 -11.83
CA ASP A 8 -8.11 2.50 -10.63
C ASP A 8 -6.66 2.74 -11.03
N ARG A 9 -6.33 4.01 -11.25
CA ARG A 9 -4.97 4.40 -11.54
C ARG A 9 -4.18 4.02 -10.30
N LYS A 10 -3.08 3.32 -10.52
CA LYS A 10 -2.12 3.07 -9.47
C LYS A 10 -1.57 4.41 -8.97
N ALA A 11 -1.52 4.57 -7.65
CA ALA A 11 -0.87 5.69 -7.00
C ALA A 11 0.62 5.73 -7.39
N THR A 12 1.11 6.91 -7.70
CA THR A 12 2.51 7.15 -8.01
C THR A 12 3.35 7.21 -6.75
N PHE A 13 4.67 7.13 -6.89
CA PHE A 13 5.61 7.32 -5.79
C PHE A 13 5.37 8.62 -5.00
N ALA A 14 5.18 9.73 -5.72
CA ALA A 14 5.01 11.05 -5.09
C ALA A 14 3.70 11.14 -4.29
N GLU A 15 2.63 10.51 -4.79
CA GLU A 15 1.33 10.51 -4.12
C GLU A 15 1.35 9.68 -2.84
N VAL A 16 1.96 8.50 -2.87
CA VAL A 16 2.11 7.69 -1.66
C VAL A 16 3.01 8.40 -0.64
N LEU A 17 4.07 9.07 -1.09
CA LEU A 17 4.96 9.82 -0.20
C LEU A 17 4.28 11.03 0.44
N ALA A 18 3.41 11.73 -0.30
CA ALA A 18 2.63 12.86 0.22
C ALA A 18 1.70 12.45 1.38
N HIS A 19 1.33 11.17 1.46
CA HIS A 19 0.48 10.58 2.50
C HIS A 19 1.24 9.54 3.35
N ALA A 20 2.57 9.62 3.43
CA ALA A 20 3.40 8.61 4.09
C ALA A 20 3.01 8.38 5.56
N ASP A 21 2.73 9.44 6.31
CA ASP A 21 2.36 9.32 7.73
C ASP A 21 1.03 8.59 7.94
N ASP A 22 0.06 8.83 7.07
CA ASP A 22 -1.21 8.09 7.10
C ASP A 22 -1.01 6.61 6.73
N VAL A 23 -0.21 6.33 5.70
CA VAL A 23 0.09 4.93 5.32
C VAL A 23 0.82 4.21 6.46
N ARG A 24 1.81 4.85 7.10
CA ARG A 24 2.50 4.31 8.29
C ARG A 24 1.51 4.04 9.42
N ARG A 25 0.63 4.99 9.73
CA ARG A 25 -0.41 4.81 10.75
C ARG A 25 -1.33 3.61 10.43
N LEU A 26 -1.76 3.47 9.17
CA LEU A 26 -2.57 2.34 8.74
C LEU A 26 -1.83 1.00 8.89
N THR A 27 -0.53 0.94 8.57
CA THR A 27 0.25 -0.30 8.80
C THR A 27 0.26 -0.70 10.27
N THR A 28 0.40 0.25 11.19
CA THR A 28 0.32 -0.03 12.64
C THR A 28 -1.06 -0.53 13.06
N VAL A 29 -2.14 0.06 12.53
CA VAL A 29 -3.52 -0.38 12.81
C VAL A 29 -3.76 -1.83 12.39
N HIS A 30 -3.16 -2.25 11.28
CA HIS A 30 -3.30 -3.60 10.74
C HIS A 30 -2.21 -4.59 11.24
N ASN A 31 -1.42 -4.21 12.27
CA ASN A 31 -0.30 -4.99 12.80
C ASN A 31 0.71 -5.44 11.73
N LEU A 32 0.91 -4.60 10.71
CA LEU A 32 1.88 -4.83 9.65
C LEU A 32 3.22 -4.17 10.03
N GLY A 33 4.31 -4.76 9.56
CA GLY A 33 5.64 -4.20 9.73
C GLY A 33 5.78 -2.83 9.08
N ALA A 34 6.83 -2.09 9.48
CA ALA A 34 7.09 -0.75 8.97
C ALA A 34 7.14 -0.74 7.43
N PRO A 35 6.32 0.10 6.76
CA PRO A 35 6.20 0.06 5.32
C PRO A 35 7.47 0.58 4.65
N ARG A 36 7.79 -0.06 3.52
CA ARG A 36 8.78 0.41 2.55
C ARG A 36 8.06 0.78 1.27
N ILE A 37 8.68 1.59 0.43
CA ILE A 37 8.14 2.02 -0.86
C ILE A 37 9.14 1.75 -1.98
N ARG A 38 8.62 1.27 -3.11
CA ARG A 38 9.37 1.09 -4.35
C ARG A 38 9.23 2.33 -5.25
N GLY A 39 10.18 2.54 -6.16
CA GLY A 39 10.21 3.72 -7.04
C GLY A 39 8.97 3.95 -7.92
N ASP A 40 8.10 2.95 -8.08
CA ASP A 40 6.83 3.03 -8.82
C ASP A 40 5.60 3.24 -7.92
N GLY A 41 5.79 3.53 -6.63
CA GLY A 41 4.71 3.78 -5.67
C GLY A 41 4.12 2.52 -5.02
N THR A 42 4.66 1.33 -5.28
CA THR A 42 4.24 0.14 -4.54
C THR A 42 4.72 0.18 -3.10
N VAL A 43 3.78 -0.05 -2.18
CA VAL A 43 4.07 -0.19 -0.75
C VAL A 43 4.38 -1.66 -0.47
N VAL A 44 5.43 -1.89 0.31
CA VAL A 44 5.87 -3.22 0.72
C VAL A 44 5.83 -3.29 2.23
N VAL A 45 5.13 -4.29 2.76
CA VAL A 45 4.95 -4.51 4.19
C VAL A 45 5.40 -5.91 4.59
N HIS A 46 5.76 -6.07 5.85
CA HIS A 46 5.92 -7.39 6.45
C HIS A 46 4.63 -7.80 7.16
N SER A 47 4.27 -9.09 7.10
CA SER A 47 3.11 -9.67 7.77
C SER A 47 3.46 -11.04 8.34
N ASP A 48 3.30 -11.22 9.65
CA ASP A 48 3.42 -12.52 10.31
C ASP A 48 2.15 -13.38 10.15
N GLU A 49 1.03 -12.77 9.74
CA GLU A 49 -0.23 -13.48 9.52
C GLU A 49 -0.19 -14.32 8.24
N SER A 50 -0.74 -15.54 8.31
CA SER A 50 -0.97 -16.37 7.13
C SER A 50 -2.11 -15.79 6.29
N GLY A 51 -1.79 -15.37 5.07
CA GLY A 51 -2.75 -14.88 4.07
C GLY A 51 -2.76 -13.37 3.91
N TYR A 52 -3.60 -12.86 2.99
CA TYR A 52 -3.52 -11.48 2.49
C TYR A 52 -4.63 -10.56 2.99
N ARG A 53 -5.32 -10.90 4.08
CA ARG A 53 -6.50 -10.14 4.52
C ARG A 53 -6.14 -8.74 5.03
N SER A 54 -5.14 -8.65 5.91
CA SER A 54 -4.59 -7.39 6.44
C SER A 54 -4.03 -6.51 5.32
N VAL A 55 -3.27 -7.11 4.40
CA VAL A 55 -2.70 -6.46 3.21
C VAL A 55 -3.79 -5.87 2.30
N ASN A 56 -4.84 -6.64 2.01
CA ASN A 56 -5.96 -6.17 1.20
C ASN A 56 -6.74 -5.02 1.88
N ARG A 57 -6.90 -5.06 3.21
CA ARG A 57 -7.50 -3.96 3.97
C ARG A 57 -6.64 -2.71 3.94
N LEU A 58 -5.32 -2.84 4.13
CA LEU A 58 -4.40 -1.73 4.00
C LEU A 58 -4.49 -1.10 2.61
N SER A 59 -4.44 -1.90 1.54
CA SER A 59 -4.57 -1.42 0.15
C SER A 59 -5.85 -0.62 -0.06
N PHE A 60 -6.98 -1.12 0.44
CA PHE A 60 -8.27 -0.44 0.34
C PHE A 60 -8.32 0.87 1.15
N GLU A 61 -7.91 0.85 2.42
CA GLU A 61 -7.96 2.06 3.27
C GLU A 61 -6.95 3.12 2.81
N ALA A 62 -5.76 2.70 2.39
CA ALA A 62 -4.75 3.60 1.83
C ALA A 62 -5.24 4.25 0.53
N SER A 63 -6.03 3.55 -0.29
CA SER A 63 -6.59 4.15 -1.50
C SER A 63 -7.61 5.26 -1.20
N GLN A 64 -8.34 5.15 -0.09
CA GLN A 64 -9.27 6.20 0.36
C GLN A 64 -8.53 7.46 0.79
N VAL A 65 -7.34 7.31 1.39
CA VAL A 65 -6.51 8.44 1.84
C VAL A 65 -5.76 9.08 0.66
N VAL A 66 -5.12 8.26 -0.18
CA VAL A 66 -4.30 8.73 -1.31
C VAL A 66 -5.17 9.20 -2.49
N GLY A 67 -6.42 8.74 -2.57
CA GLY A 67 -7.32 9.03 -3.68
C GLY A 67 -6.98 8.28 -4.98
N ALA A 68 -6.16 7.23 -4.89
CA ALA A 68 -5.73 6.38 -6.01
C ALA A 68 -5.42 4.97 -5.49
N TYR A 69 -5.43 3.96 -6.37
CA TYR A 69 -5.18 2.58 -5.97
C TYR A 69 -3.75 2.39 -5.44
N VAL A 70 -3.60 2.00 -4.17
CA VAL A 70 -2.29 1.74 -3.56
C VAL A 70 -1.99 0.25 -3.70
N HIS A 71 -1.06 -0.08 -4.60
CA HIS A 71 -0.60 -1.45 -4.75
C HIS A 71 0.30 -1.83 -3.56
N VAL A 72 -0.08 -2.88 -2.82
CA VAL A 72 0.65 -3.37 -1.65
C VAL A 72 1.16 -4.79 -1.90
N LEU A 73 2.43 -5.05 -1.57
CA LEU A 73 3.03 -6.38 -1.55
C LEU A 73 3.50 -6.74 -0.14
N THR A 74 3.50 -8.03 0.15
CA THR A 74 4.28 -8.59 1.27
C THR A 74 5.76 -8.70 0.86
N ASP A 75 6.66 -8.81 1.83
CA ASP A 75 8.11 -8.87 1.54
C ASP A 75 8.67 -10.26 1.24
N ASP A 76 7.81 -11.28 1.24
CA ASP A 76 8.12 -12.66 0.86
C ASP A 76 8.06 -12.91 -0.67
N VAL A 77 7.71 -11.90 -1.47
CA VAL A 77 7.65 -12.02 -2.94
C VAL A 77 8.85 -11.37 -3.62
N PRO A 78 9.31 -11.89 -4.78
CA PRO A 78 10.44 -11.31 -5.53
C PRO A 78 10.27 -9.83 -5.89
N GLY A 79 9.03 -9.36 -6.01
CA GLY A 79 8.70 -7.96 -6.32
C GLY A 79 9.00 -6.95 -5.21
N ALA A 80 9.38 -7.41 -4.02
CA ALA A 80 9.69 -6.59 -2.84
C ALA A 80 11.11 -5.98 -2.83
N ALA A 81 11.94 -6.29 -3.83
CA ALA A 81 13.27 -5.75 -4.00
C ALA A 81 13.27 -4.23 -4.31
N ASP A 82 14.43 -3.59 -4.13
CA ASP A 82 14.68 -2.17 -4.46
C ASP A 82 13.71 -1.19 -3.79
N THR A 83 13.41 -1.46 -2.52
CA THR A 83 12.56 -0.60 -1.69
C THR A 83 13.40 0.26 -0.75
N LYS A 84 12.83 1.39 -0.34
CA LYS A 84 13.38 2.26 0.71
C LYS A 84 12.32 2.50 1.78
N PRO A 85 12.70 2.96 2.99
CA PRO A 85 11.71 3.34 4.00
C PRO A 85 10.68 4.30 3.39
N LEU A 86 9.39 4.01 3.59
CA LEU A 86 8.31 4.92 3.24
C LEU A 86 8.31 6.07 4.21
#